data_AF-A0A850F247-F1
#
_entry.id   AF-A0A850F247-F1
#
_cell.length_a   1.000
_cell.length_b   1.000
_cell.length_c   1.000
_cell.angle_alpha   90.00
_cell.angle_beta   90.00
_cell.angle_gamma   90.00
#
_symmetry.space_group_name_H-M   'P 1'
#
loop_
_entity.id
_entity.type
_entity.pdbx_description
1 polymer ?
#
loop_
_entity_poly.entity_id
_entity_poly.type
_entity_poly.pdbx_seq_one_letter_code
_entity_poly.pdbx_strand_id
1 'polypeptide(L)'
;MMMKALRVLLMGAVILLLLVSCNSKTYKYNYTFNGEGEQWAAEYVQKASTTLTDKKGVRPEYSSSNERTFQLKYKGKQTDLGDIKELKYSYKGTTGEVVALLKVRFTLVI
;
A
#
# COMPACT_ATOMS: atom_id res chain seq x y z
N MET A 1 17.64 5.38 56.03
CA MET A 1 18.42 5.86 54.88
C MET A 1 18.06 5.14 53.58
N MET A 2 17.85 3.81 53.60
CA MET A 2 17.50 2.98 52.42
C MET A 2 16.23 3.41 51.66
N MET A 3 15.15 3.80 52.34
CA MET A 3 13.92 4.26 51.66
C MET A 3 14.09 5.55 50.85
N LYS A 4 15.01 6.44 51.25
CA LYS A 4 15.28 7.69 50.51
C LYS A 4 16.07 7.39 49.24
N ALA A 5 17.09 6.53 49.34
CA ALA A 5 17.85 6.06 48.18
C ALA A 5 16.96 5.30 47.18
N LEU A 6 16.07 4.43 47.67
CA LEU A 6 15.11 3.70 46.85
C LEU A 6 14.14 4.64 46.11
N ARG A 7 13.65 5.69 46.77
CA ARG A 7 12.78 6.70 46.15
C ARG A 7 13.49 7.51 45.08
N VAL A 8 14.75 7.88 45.30
CA VAL A 8 15.57 8.59 44.30
C VAL A 8 15.84 7.70 43.09
N LEU A 9 16.12 6.42 43.32
CA LEU A 9 16.33 5.45 42.25
C LEU A 9 15.05 5.22 41.42
N LEU A 10 13.90 5.09 42.08
CA LEU A 10 12.59 4.99 41.43
C LEU A 10 12.26 6.22 40.59
N MET A 11 12.51 7.43 41.11
CA MET A 11 12.31 8.67 40.33
C MET A 11 13.24 8.76 39.13
N GLY A 12 14.50 8.36 39.26
CA GLY A 12 15.45 8.30 38.15
C GLY A 12 15.02 7.31 37.06
N ALA A 13 14.53 6.13 37.46
CA ALA A 13 14.03 5.11 36.54
C ALA A 13 12.79 5.61 35.76
N VAL A 14 11.87 6.33 36.41
CA VAL A 14 10.70 6.92 35.75
C VAL A 14 11.12 7.97 34.71
N ILE A 15 12.11 8.81 35.01
CA ILE A 15 12.62 9.82 34.06
C ILE A 15 13.27 9.15 32.83
N LEU A 16 14.03 8.07 33.03
CA LEU A 16 14.63 7.31 31.94
C LEU A 16 13.58 6.66 31.02
N LEU A 17 12.48 6.15 31.60
CA LEU A 17 11.36 5.59 30.83
C LEU A 17 10.65 6.63 29.97
N LEU A 18 10.61 7.90 30.39
CA LEU A 18 9.99 8.99 29.61
C LEU A 18 10.84 9.42 28.40
N LEU A 19 12.14 9.12 28.38
CA LEU A 19 13.06 9.52 27.32
C LEU A 19 13.06 8.57 26.10
N VAL A 20 12.48 7.38 26.21
CA VAL A 20 12.46 6.34 25.14
C VAL A 20 11.17 6.32 24.31
N SER A 21 10.33 7.36 24.40
CA SER A 21 9.14 7.47 23.54
C SER A 21 9.55 7.69 22.08
N CYS A 22 9.46 6.63 21.27
CA CYS A 22 9.69 6.70 19.82
C CYS A 22 8.47 7.34 19.14
N ASN A 23 8.64 8.55 18.61
CA ASN A 23 7.59 9.29 17.90
C ASN A 23 7.57 8.92 16.41
N SER A 24 7.07 7.73 16.08
CA SER A 24 6.79 7.34 14.70
C SER A 24 5.30 7.50 14.36
N LYS A 25 4.99 8.12 13.23
CA LYS A 25 3.63 8.21 12.70
C LYS A 25 3.55 7.50 11.36
N THR A 26 2.60 6.58 11.22
CA THR A 26 2.33 5.89 9.94
C THR A 26 0.98 6.31 9.39
N TYR A 27 0.99 6.83 8.16
CA TYR A 27 -0.20 7.12 7.37
C TYR A 27 -0.44 5.96 6.41
N LYS A 28 -1.68 5.49 6.33
CA LYS A 28 -2.09 4.42 5.42
C LYS A 28 -3.15 4.96 4.47
N TYR A 29 -3.00 4.63 3.20
CA TYR A 29 -3.91 4.99 2.11
C TYR A 29 -4.35 3.72 1.43
N ASN A 30 -5.65 3.42 1.49
CA ASN A 30 -6.23 2.26 0.84
C ASN A 30 -7.38 2.74 -0.02
N TYR A 31 -7.19 2.68 -1.34
CA TYR A 31 -8.21 3.06 -2.31
C TYR A 31 -8.55 1.86 -3.19
N THR A 32 -9.84 1.66 -3.41
CA THR A 32 -10.35 0.69 -4.39
C THR A 32 -11.21 1.46 -5.38
N PHE A 33 -10.88 1.31 -6.66
CA PHE A 33 -11.62 1.89 -7.77
C PHE A 33 -12.24 0.75 -8.56
N ASN A 34 -13.55 0.82 -8.76
CA ASN A 34 -14.31 -0.17 -9.51
C ASN A 34 -14.82 0.47 -10.81
N GLY A 35 -14.66 -0.26 -11.90
CA GLY A 35 -15.20 0.10 -13.20
C GLY A 35 -16.11 -1.02 -13.71
N GLU A 36 -17.29 -0.65 -14.18
CA GLU A 36 -18.30 -1.61 -14.63
C GLU A 36 -18.67 -1.28 -16.09
N GLY A 37 -18.48 -2.25 -16.99
CA GLY A 37 -18.94 -2.19 -18.38
C GLY A 37 -19.80 -3.41 -18.72
N GLU A 38 -20.40 -3.43 -19.91
CA GLU A 38 -21.30 -4.53 -20.29
C GLU A 38 -20.64 -5.91 -20.24
N GLN A 39 -19.41 -6.01 -20.76
CA GLN A 39 -18.69 -7.29 -20.89
C GLN A 39 -17.57 -7.47 -19.86
N TRP A 40 -17.20 -6.41 -19.15
CA TRP A 40 -16.02 -6.37 -18.29
C TRP A 40 -16.32 -5.72 -16.94
N ALA A 41 -15.69 -6.23 -15.89
CA ALA A 41 -15.57 -5.57 -14.59
C ALA A 41 -14.09 -5.33 -14.33
N ALA A 42 -13.74 -4.15 -13.83
CA ALA A 42 -12.38 -3.79 -13.48
C ALA A 42 -12.31 -3.41 -11.99
N GLU A 43 -11.26 -3.86 -11.32
CA GLU A 43 -10.91 -3.45 -9.98
C GLU A 43 -9.46 -2.98 -9.96
N TYR A 44 -9.24 -1.77 -9.45
CA TYR A 44 -7.92 -1.22 -9.20
C TYR A 44 -7.77 -0.93 -7.71
N VAL A 45 -6.87 -1.64 -7.05
CA VAL A 45 -6.57 -1.50 -5.62
C VAL A 45 -5.22 -0.83 -5.46
N GLN A 46 -5.19 0.27 -4.69
CA GLN A 46 -3.98 0.96 -4.30
C GLN A 46 -3.84 0.93 -2.78
N LYS A 47 -2.78 0.29 -2.31
CA LYS A 47 -2.37 0.33 -0.90
C LYS A 47 -1.05 1.07 -0.81
N ALA A 48 -1.02 2.14 -0.04
CA ALA A 48 0.20 2.87 0.23
C ALA A 48 0.35 3.14 1.72
N SER A 49 1.58 3.18 2.19
CA SER A 49 1.88 3.67 3.53
C SER A 49 3.05 4.63 3.51
N THR A 50 3.05 5.54 4.47
CA THR A 50 4.12 6.51 4.70
C THR A 50 4.39 6.54 6.19
N THR A 51 5.62 6.22 6.59
CA THR A 51 6.06 6.32 7.99
C THR A 51 7.04 7.48 8.12
N LEU A 52 6.72 8.38 9.03
CA LEU A 52 7.60 9.46 9.48
C LEU A 52 8.12 9.09 10.86
N THR A 53 9.44 8.96 10.98
CA THR A 53 10.10 8.72 12.26
C THR A 53 10.84 9.98 12.67
N ASP A 54 10.33 10.65 13.71
CA ASP A 54 10.97 11.83 14.27
C ASP A 54 12.00 11.42 15.32
N LYS A 55 13.25 11.85 15.13
CA LYS A 55 14.38 11.61 16.02
C LYS A 55 14.93 12.96 16.42
N LYS A 56 14.89 13.28 17.72
CA LYS A 56 15.30 14.58 18.26
C LYS A 56 16.73 14.93 17.81
N GLY A 57 16.88 16.06 17.11
CA GLY A 57 18.18 16.54 16.62
C GLY A 57 18.67 15.89 15.32
N VAL A 58 17.86 15.02 14.69
CA VAL A 58 18.17 14.38 13.40
C VAL A 58 17.07 14.73 12.41
N ARG A 59 17.41 14.78 11.12
CA ARG A 59 16.40 14.93 10.06
C ARG A 59 15.40 13.77 10.13
N PRO A 60 14.09 14.03 10.06
CA PRO A 60 13.07 12.99 10.08
C PRO A 60 13.31 11.95 8.98
N GLU A 61 13.18 10.69 9.34
CA GLU A 61 13.34 9.57 8.41
C GLU A 61 11.99 9.27 7.75
N TYR A 62 12.02 9.11 6.43
CA TYR A 62 10.85 8.84 5.61
C TYR A 62 10.95 7.45 5.00
N SER A 63 9.96 6.61 5.22
CA SER A 63 9.79 5.36 4.49
C SER A 63 8.40 5.27 3.87
N SER A 64 8.33 4.73 2.66
CA SER A 64 7.06 4.55 1.95
C SER A 64 6.96 3.16 1.35
N SER A 65 5.77 2.58 1.39
CA SER A 65 5.41 1.40 0.61
C SER A 65 4.26 1.73 -0.33
N ASN A 66 4.25 1.09 -1.50
CA ASN A 66 3.18 1.22 -2.47
C ASN A 66 2.97 -0.10 -3.19
N GLU A 67 1.74 -0.59 -3.15
CA GLU A 67 1.28 -1.79 -3.83
C GLU A 67 0.06 -1.42 -4.68
N ARG A 68 0.06 -1.85 -5.94
CA ARG A 68 -1.01 -1.60 -6.89
C ARG A 68 -1.38 -2.91 -7.57
N THR A 69 -2.68 -3.23 -7.54
CA THR A 69 -3.23 -4.39 -8.23
C THR A 69 -4.30 -3.91 -9.18
N PHE A 70 -4.22 -4.35 -10.43
CA PHE A 70 -5.26 -4.14 -11.42
C PHE A 70 -5.80 -5.51 -11.85
N GLN A 71 -7.10 -5.70 -11.70
CA GLN A 71 -7.81 -6.90 -12.11
C GLN A 71 -8.85 -6.52 -13.15
N LEU A 72 -8.88 -7.25 -14.26
CA LEU A 72 -9.90 -7.13 -15.28
C LEU A 72 -10.58 -8.49 -15.45
N LYS A 73 -11.89 -8.52 -15.22
CA LYS A 73 -12.71 -9.73 -15.25
C LYS A 73 -13.69 -9.68 -16.41
N TYR A 74 -13.59 -10.65 -17.31
CA TYR A 74 -14.59 -10.87 -18.35
C TYR A 74 -15.86 -11.46 -17.73
N LYS A 75 -17.03 -10.98 -18.15
CA LYS A 75 -18.33 -11.44 -17.64
C LYS A 75 -18.98 -12.53 -18.49
N GLY A 76 -18.53 -12.70 -19.74
CA GLY A 76 -19.03 -13.72 -20.64
C GLY A 76 -18.40 -15.10 -20.41
N LYS A 77 -18.56 -15.99 -21.39
CA LYS A 77 -18.02 -17.35 -21.31
C LYS A 77 -16.54 -17.37 -21.67
N GLN A 78 -15.77 -18.25 -21.05
CA GLN A 78 -14.34 -18.41 -21.36
C GLN A 78 -14.10 -18.75 -22.84
N THR A 79 -15.04 -19.45 -23.50
CA THR A 79 -14.99 -19.74 -24.93
C THR A 79 -14.93 -18.48 -25.79
N ASP A 80 -15.56 -17.39 -25.36
CA ASP A 80 -15.59 -16.12 -26.08
C ASP A 80 -14.20 -15.44 -26.08
N LEU A 81 -13.34 -15.81 -25.11
CA LEU A 81 -11.98 -15.30 -25.00
C LEU A 81 -10.99 -16.02 -25.93
N GLY A 82 -11.34 -17.21 -26.43
CA GLY A 82 -10.47 -18.00 -27.31
C GLY A 82 -10.16 -17.32 -28.64
N ASP A 83 -11.05 -16.42 -29.08
CA ASP A 83 -10.91 -15.68 -30.33
C ASP A 83 -10.21 -14.31 -30.15
N ILE A 84 -9.85 -13.92 -28.93
CA ILE A 84 -9.22 -12.62 -28.65
C ILE A 84 -7.75 -12.67 -29.03
N LYS A 85 -7.41 -12.01 -30.15
CA LYS A 85 -6.04 -11.89 -30.65
C LYS A 85 -5.20 -10.85 -29.90
N GLU A 86 -5.84 -9.80 -29.38
CA GLU A 86 -5.17 -8.70 -28.69
C GLU A 86 -6.13 -8.01 -27.71
N LEU A 87 -5.69 -7.79 -26.47
CA LEU A 87 -6.41 -6.99 -25.48
C LEU A 87 -5.59 -5.72 -25.19
N LYS A 88 -6.15 -4.57 -25.57
CA LYS A 88 -5.60 -3.24 -25.28
C LYS A 88 -6.44 -2.56 -24.22
N TYR A 89 -5.79 -2.02 -23.19
CA TYR A 89 -6.46 -1.13 -22.24
C TYR A 89 -5.60 0.10 -21.99
N SER A 90 -6.28 1.24 -21.85
CA SER A 90 -5.66 2.53 -21.54
C SER A 90 -6.40 3.14 -20.37
N TYR A 91 -5.65 3.66 -19.40
CA TYR A 91 -6.19 4.43 -18.30
C TYR A 91 -5.53 5.80 -18.25
N LYS A 92 -6.35 6.85 -18.24
CA LYS A 92 -5.90 8.23 -18.09
C LYS A 92 -6.07 8.64 -16.63
N GLY A 93 -4.95 8.68 -15.91
CA GLY A 93 -4.91 9.21 -14.56
C GLY A 93 -4.70 10.73 -14.56
N THR A 94 -4.92 11.37 -13.41
CA THR A 94 -4.64 12.80 -13.20
C THR A 94 -3.16 13.16 -13.37
N THR A 95 -2.27 12.18 -13.23
CA THR A 95 -0.81 12.33 -13.34
C THR A 95 -0.21 11.87 -14.68
N GLY A 96 -1.04 11.46 -15.65
CA GLY A 96 -0.58 11.04 -16.99
C GLY A 96 -1.40 9.91 -17.61
N GLU A 97 -1.13 9.63 -18.89
CA GLU A 97 -1.74 8.52 -19.63
C GLU A 97 -0.83 7.28 -19.55
N VAL A 98 -1.38 6.17 -19.10
CA VAL A 98 -0.68 4.87 -19.09
C VAL A 98 -1.37 3.96 -20.08
N VAL A 99 -0.65 3.62 -21.14
CA VAL A 99 -1.05 2.60 -22.11
C VAL A 99 -0.32 1.32 -21.75
N ALA A 100 -1.07 0.29 -21.38
CA ALA A 100 -0.53 -1.02 -21.07
C ALA A 100 -0.97 -2.02 -22.15
N LEU A 101 0.01 -2.70 -22.73
CA LEU A 101 -0.20 -3.68 -23.79
C LEU A 101 0.01 -5.06 -23.18
N LEU A 102 -1.09 -5.72 -22.81
CA LEU A 102 -1.02 -7.06 -22.24
C LEU A 102 -1.04 -8.07 -23.38
N LYS A 103 0.13 -8.67 -23.68
CA LYS A 103 0.20 -9.80 -24.60
C LYS A 103 -0.26 -11.05 -23.86
N VAL A 104 -1.57 -11.28 -23.86
CA VAL A 104 -2.18 -12.45 -23.21
C VAL A 104 -1.73 -13.71 -23.95
N ARG A 105 -0.93 -14.55 -23.29
CA ARG A 105 -0.70 -15.93 -23.73
C ARG A 105 -1.67 -16.81 -22.95
N PHE A 106 -2.68 -17.35 -23.62
CA PHE A 106 -3.52 -18.38 -23.05
C PHE A 106 -2.74 -19.71 -23.11
N THR A 107 -2.38 -20.25 -21.95
CA THR A 107 -1.90 -21.63 -21.85
C THR A 107 -3.12 -22.51 -21.65
N LEU A 108 -3.44 -23.32 -22.66
CA LEU A 108 -4.44 -24.38 -22.54
C LEU A 108 -3.90 -25.40 -21.52
N VAL A 109 -4.58 -25.54 -20.38
CA VAL A 109 -4.36 -26.67 -19.47
C VAL A 109 -5.35 -27.74 -19.91
N ILE A 110 -4.83 -28.74 -20.62
CA ILE A 110 -5.56 -29.94 -21.08
C ILE A 110 -5.47 -31.00 -19.99
#